data_AF-A0A9E0UBT0-F1
#
_entry.id   AF-A0A9E0UBT0-F1
#
_cell.length_a   1.000
_cell.length_b   1.000
_cell.length_c   1.000
_cell.angle_alpha   90.00
_cell.angle_beta   90.00
_cell.angle_gamma   90.00
#
_symmetry.space_group_name_H-M   'P 1'
#
loop_
_entity.id
_entity.type
_entity.pdbx_description
1 polymer ?
#
loop_
_entity_poly.entity_id
_entity_poly.type
_entity_poly.pdbx_seq_one_letter_code
_entity_poly.pdbx_strand_id
1 'polypeptide(L)'
;MTEQATQRHPTEINLHSKSRILTIGFDDGATFELPCEYLRVFSKAAEVRTSAKPITGKEGVNISSIEPQGQYAIRILFDDGHDTGIYSWDTLYALGRDKEKNWAAYLARLEALGYRRQEPEQGEKRVRLLYFSWLARKMRKESEQLVLPASVADVDSLLNWLGSRKKGAAVLFAPGRLRVTVNKQFTEGFTKLHDGDEIGLVPTSPTAPATPDLL
;
A
#
# COMPACT_ATOMS: atom_id res chain seq x y z
N MET A 1 -16.76 37.78 24.62
CA MET A 1 -17.52 36.56 24.29
C MET A 1 -16.51 35.57 23.76
N THR A 2 -16.04 34.66 24.62
CA THR A 2 -15.13 33.58 24.25
C THR A 2 -15.98 32.48 23.60
N GLU A 3 -15.82 32.28 22.29
CA GLU A 3 -16.36 31.10 21.63
C GLU A 3 -15.81 29.85 22.32
N GLN A 4 -16.68 29.09 22.99
CA GLN A 4 -16.36 27.73 23.39
C GLN A 4 -16.25 26.92 22.10
N ALA A 5 -15.02 26.64 21.66
CA ALA A 5 -14.79 25.67 20.60
C ALA A 5 -15.40 24.34 21.07
N THR A 6 -16.42 23.83 20.36
CA THR A 6 -16.90 22.45 20.52
C THR A 6 -15.71 21.54 20.34
N GLN A 7 -15.20 21.03 21.46
CA GLN A 7 -13.96 20.28 21.51
C GLN A 7 -14.27 18.89 20.96
N ARG A 8 -13.87 18.64 19.71
CA ARG A 8 -14.10 17.36 19.05
C ARG A 8 -13.04 16.39 19.52
N HIS A 9 -13.44 15.37 20.26
CA HIS A 9 -12.50 14.37 20.79
C HIS A 9 -12.52 13.11 19.93
N PRO A 10 -11.34 12.57 19.58
CA PRO A 10 -11.28 11.31 18.87
C PRO A 10 -11.69 10.16 19.80
N THR A 11 -12.54 9.29 19.30
CA THR A 11 -12.97 8.05 19.96
C THR A 11 -12.18 6.84 19.46
N GLU A 12 -11.62 6.93 18.25
CA GLU A 12 -10.86 5.86 17.60
C GLU A 12 -9.75 6.45 16.75
N ILE A 13 -8.54 5.88 16.82
CA ILE A 13 -7.42 6.19 15.93
C ILE A 13 -6.78 4.88 15.52
N ASN A 14 -6.89 4.52 14.24
CA ASN A 14 -6.40 3.25 13.71
C ASN A 14 -5.57 3.46 12.44
N LEU A 15 -4.31 3.01 12.48
CA LEU A 15 -3.42 3.04 11.32
C LEU A 15 -3.48 1.72 10.57
N HIS A 16 -4.00 1.76 9.35
CA HIS A 16 -3.93 0.66 8.39
C HIS A 16 -2.65 0.79 7.57
N SER A 17 -1.52 0.37 8.15
CA SER A 17 -0.18 0.55 7.57
C SER A 17 -0.03 -0.04 6.17
N LYS A 18 -0.71 -1.16 5.85
CA LYS A 18 -0.69 -1.79 4.53
C LYS A 18 -1.37 -0.95 3.45
N SER A 19 -2.55 -0.40 3.74
CA SER A 19 -3.29 0.46 2.82
C SER A 19 -2.85 1.92 2.89
N ARG A 20 -1.96 2.27 3.83
CA ARG A 20 -1.46 3.63 4.08
C ARG A 20 -2.61 4.60 4.39
N ILE A 21 -3.54 4.18 5.24
CA ILE A 21 -4.70 4.96 5.66
C ILE A 21 -4.71 5.07 7.18
N LEU A 22 -4.89 6.30 7.68
CA LEU A 22 -5.25 6.58 9.05
C LEU A 22 -6.77 6.76 9.14
N THR A 23 -7.42 5.89 9.89
CA THR A 23 -8.84 6.02 10.23
C THR A 23 -8.97 6.72 11.58
N ILE A 24 -9.79 7.76 11.63
CA ILE A 24 -10.07 8.50 12.87
C ILE A 24 -11.57 8.70 13.05
N GLY A 25 -12.09 8.27 14.21
CA GLY A 25 -13.47 8.46 14.64
C GLY A 25 -13.55 9.56 15.69
N PHE A 26 -14.63 10.35 15.68
CA PHE A 26 -14.90 11.44 16.62
C PHE A 26 -16.17 11.17 17.44
N ASP A 27 -16.30 11.89 18.56
CA ASP A 27 -17.44 11.82 19.49
C ASP A 27 -18.78 12.27 18.91
N ASP A 28 -18.77 13.06 17.85
CA ASP A 28 -19.95 13.45 17.06
C ASP A 28 -20.42 12.35 16.08
N GLY A 29 -19.73 11.21 16.06
CA GLY A 29 -20.00 10.08 15.17
C GLY A 29 -19.38 10.22 13.78
N ALA A 30 -18.63 11.29 13.49
CA ALA A 30 -17.89 11.40 12.24
C ALA A 30 -16.73 10.39 12.22
N THR A 31 -16.48 9.79 11.07
CA THR A 31 -15.31 8.93 10.84
C THR A 31 -14.68 9.30 9.51
N PHE A 32 -13.35 9.45 9.51
CA PHE A 32 -12.59 9.85 8.34
C PHE A 32 -11.48 8.86 8.04
N GLU A 33 -11.35 8.51 6.76
CA GLU A 33 -10.20 7.79 6.21
C GLU A 33 -9.26 8.79 5.53
N LEU A 34 -8.08 8.97 6.13
CA LEU A 34 -7.07 9.95 5.74
C LEU A 34 -5.83 9.20 5.21
N PRO A 35 -5.54 9.24 3.90
CA PRO A 35 -4.34 8.64 3.36
C PRO A 35 -3.06 9.23 3.98
N CYS A 36 -2.02 8.42 4.19
CA CYS A 36 -0.73 8.87 4.72
C CYS A 36 -0.09 9.95 3.84
N GLU A 37 -0.17 9.80 2.51
CA GLU A 37 0.26 10.84 1.56
C GLU A 37 -0.47 12.16 1.80
N TYR A 38 -1.79 12.10 1.98
CA TYR A 38 -2.62 13.28 2.20
C TYR A 38 -2.20 14.01 3.47
N LEU A 39 -2.05 13.30 4.59
CA LEU A 39 -1.54 13.90 5.83
C LEU A 39 -0.16 14.51 5.60
N ARG A 40 0.75 13.77 4.95
CA ARG A 40 2.12 14.22 4.72
C ARG A 40 2.25 15.47 3.87
N VAL A 41 1.50 15.58 2.77
CA VAL A 41 1.58 16.74 1.88
C VAL A 41 0.87 17.97 2.45
N PHE A 42 -0.05 17.75 3.40
CA PHE A 42 -0.72 18.80 4.17
C PHE A 42 -0.06 19.10 5.53
N SER A 43 1.01 18.38 5.93
CA SER A 43 1.68 18.58 7.22
C SER A 43 2.23 20.00 7.40
N LYS A 44 2.76 20.60 6.33
CA LYS A 44 3.26 22.00 6.34
C LYS A 44 2.15 23.05 6.38
N ALA A 45 0.94 22.71 5.93
CA ALA A 45 -0.19 23.65 5.92
C ALA A 45 -0.69 23.96 7.35
N ALA A 46 -0.38 23.08 8.32
CA ALA A 46 -0.66 23.30 9.73
C ALA A 46 0.30 24.32 10.40
N GLU A 47 1.50 24.52 9.85
CA GLU A 47 2.53 25.38 10.47
C GLU A 47 2.80 26.68 9.70
N VAL A 48 2.81 26.69 8.36
CA VAL A 48 3.15 27.91 7.59
C VAL A 48 2.48 27.93 6.20
N ARG A 49 1.63 28.95 5.94
CA ARG A 49 0.93 29.19 4.66
C ARG A 49 1.82 29.71 3.50
N THR A 50 3.15 29.71 3.60
CA THR A 50 4.01 30.55 2.74
C THR A 50 4.76 29.83 1.61
N SER A 51 4.65 28.51 1.43
CA SER A 51 5.28 27.86 0.27
C SER A 51 4.28 27.67 -0.87
N ALA A 52 4.50 28.39 -1.98
CA ALA A 52 3.65 28.37 -3.17
C ALA A 52 3.70 27.05 -3.97
N LYS A 53 4.65 26.15 -3.68
CA LYS A 53 4.80 24.88 -4.38
C LYS A 53 4.24 23.70 -3.56
N PRO A 54 3.38 22.84 -4.14
CA PRO A 54 2.96 21.59 -3.49
C PRO A 54 4.15 20.67 -3.20
N ILE A 55 4.05 19.90 -2.12
CA ILE A 55 5.00 18.82 -1.80
C ILE A 55 4.71 17.66 -2.74
N THR A 56 5.72 17.11 -3.42
CA THR A 56 5.58 16.00 -4.38
C THR A 56 6.42 14.79 -3.96
N GLY A 57 6.20 13.62 -4.60
CA GLY A 57 7.02 12.42 -4.35
C GLY A 57 6.75 11.76 -3.00
N LYS A 58 5.50 11.80 -2.54
CA LYS A 58 5.06 11.29 -1.23
C LYS A 58 3.97 10.23 -1.34
N GLU A 59 3.70 9.73 -2.54
CA GLU A 59 2.72 8.69 -2.82
C GLU A 59 3.00 7.42 -2.03
N GLY A 60 4.29 7.09 -1.85
CA GLY A 60 4.78 5.95 -1.09
C GLY A 60 5.11 6.23 0.38
N VAL A 61 4.69 7.36 0.95
CA VAL A 61 4.94 7.64 2.38
C VAL A 61 4.03 6.80 3.28
N ASN A 62 4.51 6.45 4.46
CA ASN A 62 3.73 5.83 5.52
C ASN A 62 3.96 6.52 6.86
N ILE A 63 3.17 6.13 7.85
CA ILE A 63 3.33 6.58 9.24
C ILE A 63 4.11 5.50 9.98
N SER A 64 5.25 5.90 10.54
CA SER A 64 6.12 5.06 11.36
C SER A 64 5.60 4.94 12.80
N SER A 65 5.12 6.06 13.35
CA SER A 65 4.61 6.13 14.73
C SER A 65 3.62 7.29 14.88
N ILE A 66 2.71 7.14 15.84
CA ILE A 66 1.78 8.18 16.28
C ILE A 66 1.98 8.37 17.77
N GLU A 67 2.32 9.59 18.17
CA GLU A 67 2.61 9.93 19.56
C GLU A 67 1.58 10.91 20.08
N PRO A 68 0.94 10.65 21.24
CA PRO A 68 -0.01 11.60 21.83
C PRO A 68 0.71 12.89 22.26
N GLN A 69 0.08 14.03 22.01
CA GLN A 69 0.56 15.34 22.44
C GLN A 69 -0.51 15.97 23.35
N GLY A 70 -0.41 15.65 24.65
CA GLY A 70 -1.42 16.04 25.64
C GLY A 70 -2.80 15.46 25.32
N GLN A 71 -3.86 16.27 25.48
CA GLN A 71 -5.24 15.87 25.24
C GLN A 71 -5.85 16.49 23.97
N TYR A 72 -5.07 17.16 23.13
CA TYR A 72 -5.61 17.98 22.03
C TYR A 72 -5.01 17.68 20.66
N ALA A 73 -3.97 16.84 20.58
CA ALA A 73 -3.23 16.58 19.35
C ALA A 73 -2.52 15.23 19.35
N ILE A 74 -2.09 14.82 18.15
CA ILE A 74 -1.08 13.78 17.93
C ILE A 74 0.10 14.34 17.14
N ARG A 75 1.27 13.79 17.39
CA ARG A 75 2.45 13.93 16.53
C ARG A 75 2.53 12.69 15.65
N ILE A 76 2.64 12.89 14.34
CA ILE A 76 2.78 11.82 13.35
C ILE A 76 4.22 11.81 12.85
N LEU A 77 4.91 10.68 13.04
CA LEU A 77 6.23 10.43 12.49
C LEU A 77 6.07 9.66 11.19
N PHE A 78 6.55 10.22 10.09
CA PHE A 78 6.51 9.60 8.77
C PHE A 78 7.79 8.83 8.46
N ASP A 79 7.70 7.82 7.60
CA ASP A 79 8.84 6.99 7.18
C ASP A 79 9.79 7.70 6.20
N ASP A 80 9.39 8.85 5.65
CA ASP A 80 10.24 9.72 4.83
C ASP A 80 11.18 10.63 5.66
N GLY A 81 11.26 10.39 6.97
CA GLY A 81 12.08 11.15 7.92
C GLY A 81 11.42 12.45 8.41
N HIS A 82 10.17 12.73 8.04
CA HIS A 82 9.44 13.88 8.58
C HIS A 82 8.84 13.54 9.94
N ASP A 83 9.32 14.21 10.98
CA ASP A 83 8.93 13.94 12.36
C ASP A 83 8.28 15.14 13.07
N THR A 84 8.15 16.31 12.44
CA THR A 84 7.61 17.51 13.10
C THR A 84 6.09 17.66 12.99
N GLY A 85 5.39 16.72 12.33
CA GLY A 85 3.96 16.86 12.03
C GLY A 85 3.06 16.73 13.27
N ILE A 86 2.74 17.85 13.92
CA ILE A 86 1.74 17.91 15.00
C ILE A 86 0.37 18.26 14.41
N TYR A 87 -0.63 17.43 14.71
CA TYR A 87 -2.00 17.58 14.24
C TYR A 87 -2.95 17.68 15.44
N SER A 88 -3.58 18.84 15.60
CA SER A 88 -4.68 18.98 16.56
C SER A 88 -5.91 18.18 16.12
N TRP A 89 -6.80 17.85 17.07
CA TRP A 89 -8.08 17.21 16.75
C TRP A 89 -8.91 18.02 15.76
N ASP A 90 -8.95 19.34 15.92
CA ASP A 90 -9.64 20.24 14.99
C ASP A 90 -8.99 20.22 13.60
N THR A 91 -7.65 20.15 13.53
CA THR A 91 -6.93 20.02 12.25
C THR A 91 -7.30 18.70 11.56
N LEU A 92 -7.29 17.58 12.26
CA LEU A 92 -7.63 16.27 11.68
C LEU A 92 -9.09 16.21 11.25
N TYR A 93 -9.99 16.80 12.04
CA TYR A 93 -11.39 16.90 11.68
C TYR A 93 -11.60 17.75 10.43
N ALA A 94 -10.96 18.92 10.34
CA ALA A 94 -11.03 19.78 9.16
C ALA A 94 -10.44 19.10 7.91
N LEU A 95 -9.31 18.41 8.05
CA LEU A 95 -8.70 17.62 6.98
C LEU A 95 -9.62 16.47 6.52
N GLY A 96 -10.32 15.82 7.46
CA GLY A 96 -11.32 14.79 7.17
C GLY A 96 -12.53 15.33 6.43
N ARG A 97 -13.16 16.37 6.97
CA ARG A 97 -14.35 17.03 6.39
C ARG A 97 -14.08 17.61 5.00
N ASP A 98 -12.91 18.21 4.80
CA ASP A 98 -12.57 18.95 3.58
C ASP A 98 -11.68 18.13 2.63
N LYS A 99 -11.53 16.82 2.85
CA LYS A 99 -10.58 15.94 2.15
C LYS A 99 -10.71 16.04 0.64
N GLU A 100 -11.90 15.84 0.10
CA GLU A 100 -12.16 15.80 -1.34
C GLU A 100 -11.76 17.14 -2.00
N LYS A 101 -12.14 18.25 -1.38
CA LYS A 101 -11.82 19.60 -1.85
C LYS A 101 -10.32 19.87 -1.81
N ASN A 102 -9.69 19.56 -0.68
CA ASN A 102 -8.26 19.76 -0.48
C ASN A 102 -7.44 18.90 -1.46
N TRP A 103 -7.86 17.65 -1.65
CA TRP A 103 -7.21 16.72 -2.55
C TRP A 103 -7.31 17.16 -4.01
N ALA A 104 -8.50 17.56 -4.47
CA ALA A 104 -8.68 18.11 -5.81
C ALA A 104 -7.79 19.33 -6.06
N ALA A 105 -7.70 20.25 -5.08
CA ALA A 105 -6.83 21.42 -5.18
C ALA A 105 -5.34 21.04 -5.21
N TYR A 106 -4.93 20.01 -4.48
CA TYR A 106 -3.56 19.49 -4.53
C TYR A 106 -3.23 18.89 -5.90
N LEU A 107 -4.11 18.05 -6.45
CA LEU A 107 -3.91 17.43 -7.78
C LEU A 107 -3.81 18.48 -8.89
N ALA A 108 -4.66 19.50 -8.87
CA ALA A 108 -4.59 20.60 -9.84
C ALA A 108 -3.25 21.35 -9.79
N ARG A 109 -2.66 21.50 -8.59
CA ARG A 109 -1.33 22.11 -8.43
C ARG A 109 -0.21 21.21 -8.95
N LEU A 110 -0.33 19.88 -8.81
CA LEU A 110 0.64 18.94 -9.39
C LEU A 110 0.60 19.01 -10.92
N GLU A 111 -0.60 19.04 -11.49
CA GLU A 111 -0.81 19.15 -12.94
C GLU A 111 -0.20 20.45 -13.48
N ALA A 112 -0.42 21.58 -12.81
CA ALA A 112 0.18 22.86 -13.19
C ALA A 112 1.73 22.86 -13.15
N LEU A 113 2.33 21.94 -12.40
CA LEU A 113 3.78 21.73 -12.36
C LEU A 113 4.27 20.67 -13.36
N GLY A 114 3.37 20.03 -14.12
CA GLY A 114 3.69 18.88 -14.97
C GLY A 114 4.13 17.65 -14.19
N TYR A 115 3.84 17.59 -12.88
CA TYR A 115 4.22 16.47 -12.05
C TYR A 115 3.20 15.33 -12.20
N ARG A 116 3.66 14.16 -12.63
CA ARG A 116 2.85 12.95 -12.70
C ARG A 116 3.09 12.10 -11.46
N ARG A 117 2.02 11.90 -10.67
CA ARG A 117 2.05 11.01 -9.51
C ARG A 117 2.49 9.62 -9.92
N GLN A 118 3.38 9.03 -9.13
CA GLN A 118 3.81 7.65 -9.31
C GLN A 118 2.88 6.75 -8.49
N GLU A 119 2.58 5.55 -8.98
CA GLU A 119 2.02 4.55 -8.07
C GLU A 119 3.07 4.31 -6.99
N PRO A 120 2.70 4.33 -5.70
CA PRO A 120 3.65 4.01 -4.65
C PRO A 120 4.28 2.67 -5.00
N GLU A 121 5.62 2.61 -5.04
CA GLU A 121 6.29 1.32 -5.05
C GLU A 121 5.70 0.56 -3.87
N GLN A 122 4.89 -0.45 -4.18
CA GLN A 122 4.45 -1.40 -3.19
C GLN A 122 5.75 -2.09 -2.79
N GLY A 123 6.32 -1.65 -1.67
CA GLY A 123 7.57 -2.19 -1.15
C GLY A 123 7.49 -3.70 -1.04
N GLU A 124 8.62 -4.33 -0.73
CA GLU A 124 8.76 -5.77 -0.56
C GLU A 124 7.49 -6.47 -0.03
N LYS A 125 6.75 -7.18 -0.90
CA LYS A 125 5.47 -7.81 -0.54
C LYS A 125 5.74 -9.20 -0.02
N ARG A 126 5.31 -9.51 1.19
CA ARG A 126 5.39 -10.86 1.74
C ARG A 126 4.16 -11.65 1.33
N VAL A 127 4.33 -12.70 0.54
CA VAL A 127 3.23 -13.54 0.06
C VAL A 127 3.44 -15.00 0.44
N ARG A 128 2.34 -15.75 0.56
CA ARG A 128 2.38 -17.21 0.69
C ARG A 128 2.12 -17.82 -0.68
N LEU A 129 3.11 -18.48 -1.26
CA LEU A 129 2.98 -19.17 -2.54
C LEU A 129 2.66 -20.64 -2.29
N LEU A 130 1.58 -21.14 -2.91
CA LEU A 130 1.16 -22.54 -2.87
C LEU A 130 1.41 -23.20 -4.23
N TYR A 131 2.01 -24.38 -4.20
CA TYR A 131 2.26 -25.20 -5.39
C TYR A 131 1.35 -26.41 -5.40
N PHE A 132 0.71 -26.70 -6.53
CA PHE A 132 -0.20 -27.83 -6.67
C PHE A 132 0.32 -28.89 -7.66
N SER A 133 -0.12 -30.13 -7.48
CA SER A 133 0.11 -31.23 -8.43
C SER A 133 1.60 -31.47 -8.72
N TRP A 134 1.97 -31.68 -9.98
CA TRP A 134 3.35 -31.92 -10.39
C TRP A 134 4.28 -30.75 -10.05
N LEU A 135 3.76 -29.53 -9.93
CA LEU A 135 4.57 -28.36 -9.60
C LEU A 135 5.10 -28.48 -8.16
N ALA A 136 4.28 -28.93 -7.20
CA ALA A 136 4.74 -29.18 -5.82
C ALA A 136 5.88 -30.20 -5.76
N ARG A 137 5.76 -31.27 -6.56
CA ARG A 137 6.80 -32.31 -6.68
C ARG A 137 8.10 -31.75 -7.28
N LYS A 138 7.99 -30.93 -8.34
CA LYS A 138 9.15 -30.28 -8.98
C LYS A 138 9.82 -29.25 -8.06
N MET A 139 9.04 -28.51 -7.28
CA MET A 139 9.54 -27.53 -6.32
C MET A 139 10.03 -28.18 -5.01
N ARG A 140 9.74 -29.47 -4.80
CA ARG A 140 9.98 -30.25 -3.56
C ARG A 140 9.38 -29.60 -2.32
N LYS A 141 8.27 -28.88 -2.49
CA LYS A 141 7.52 -28.20 -1.43
C LYS A 141 6.12 -27.88 -1.92
N GLU A 142 5.16 -27.88 -1.00
CA GLU A 142 3.76 -27.52 -1.30
C GLU A 142 3.49 -26.03 -1.10
N SER A 143 4.32 -25.34 -0.32
CA SER A 143 4.25 -23.89 -0.16
C SER A 143 5.59 -23.27 0.23
N GLU A 144 5.72 -21.96 0.05
CA GLU A 144 6.79 -21.15 0.63
C GLU A 144 6.32 -19.71 0.88
N GLN A 145 6.98 -19.03 1.83
CA GLN A 145 6.84 -17.58 1.99
C GLN A 145 7.89 -16.88 1.13
N LEU A 146 7.46 -15.87 0.37
CA LEU A 146 8.33 -15.09 -0.51
C LEU A 146 8.20 -13.62 -0.21
N VAL A 147 9.32 -12.93 -0.34
CA VAL A 147 9.38 -11.48 -0.42
C VAL A 147 9.48 -11.11 -1.90
N LEU A 148 8.43 -10.50 -2.44
CA LEU A 148 8.38 -10.07 -3.82
C LEU A 148 9.10 -8.73 -3.97
N PRO A 149 10.01 -8.57 -4.94
CA PRO A 149 10.64 -7.28 -5.22
C PRO A 149 9.61 -6.28 -5.76
N ALA A 150 9.93 -4.99 -5.70
CA ALA A 150 9.06 -3.91 -6.19
C ALA A 150 8.68 -4.03 -7.68
N SER A 151 9.49 -4.76 -8.47
CA SER A 151 9.20 -5.04 -9.89
C SER A 151 8.04 -6.03 -10.11
N VAL A 152 7.56 -6.70 -9.06
CA VAL A 152 6.45 -7.67 -9.13
C VAL A 152 5.16 -7.01 -8.63
N ALA A 153 4.41 -6.44 -9.57
CA ALA A 153 3.18 -5.71 -9.30
C ALA A 153 1.94 -6.62 -9.35
N ASP A 154 1.94 -7.60 -10.24
CA ASP A 154 0.79 -8.40 -10.65
C ASP A 154 1.18 -9.89 -10.87
N VAL A 155 0.19 -10.69 -11.26
CA VAL A 155 0.36 -12.13 -11.46
C VAL A 155 1.33 -12.44 -12.60
N ASP A 156 1.29 -11.72 -13.72
CA ASP A 156 2.18 -11.97 -14.86
C ASP A 156 3.64 -11.65 -14.52
N SER A 157 3.90 -10.51 -13.88
CA SER A 157 5.23 -10.16 -13.39
C SER A 157 5.74 -11.16 -12.34
N LEU A 158 4.85 -11.72 -11.50
CA LEU A 158 5.20 -12.78 -10.56
C LEU A 158 5.65 -14.06 -11.28
N LEU A 159 4.89 -14.55 -12.26
CA LEU A 159 5.22 -15.79 -12.98
C LEU A 159 6.55 -15.66 -13.73
N ASN A 160 6.77 -14.52 -14.39
CA ASN A 160 8.03 -14.21 -15.06
C ASN A 160 9.21 -14.18 -14.08
N TRP A 161 9.03 -13.55 -12.92
CA TRP A 161 10.04 -13.51 -11.88
C TRP A 161 10.33 -14.91 -11.31
N LEU A 162 9.31 -15.72 -11.01
CA LEU A 162 9.51 -17.10 -10.54
C LEU A 162 10.29 -17.95 -11.54
N GLY A 163 10.03 -17.77 -12.84
CA GLY A 163 10.74 -18.45 -13.92
C GLY A 163 12.23 -18.08 -14.03
N SER A 164 12.61 -16.88 -13.61
CA SER A 164 14.01 -16.42 -13.66
C SER A 164 14.83 -16.76 -12.40
N ARG A 165 14.17 -17.11 -11.29
CA ARG A 165 14.84 -17.45 -10.01
C ARG A 165 15.75 -18.68 -10.07
N LYS A 166 15.47 -19.63 -10.97
CA LYS A 166 16.26 -20.85 -11.14
C LYS A 166 16.49 -21.14 -12.61
N LYS A 167 17.72 -21.52 -12.95
CA LYS A 167 18.07 -21.96 -14.31
C LYS A 167 17.15 -23.13 -14.71
N GLY A 168 16.60 -23.07 -15.92
CA GLY A 168 15.69 -24.10 -16.44
C GLY A 168 14.26 -24.07 -15.88
N ALA A 169 13.92 -23.18 -14.95
CA ALA A 169 12.58 -23.11 -14.36
C ALA A 169 11.56 -22.33 -15.20
N ALA A 170 12.00 -21.50 -16.15
CA ALA A 170 11.13 -20.64 -16.96
C ALA A 170 9.98 -21.40 -17.64
N VAL A 171 10.25 -22.62 -18.13
CA VAL A 171 9.25 -23.47 -18.80
C VAL A 171 8.12 -23.96 -17.89
N LEU A 172 8.33 -23.95 -16.56
CA LEU A 172 7.32 -24.32 -15.56
C LEU A 172 6.27 -23.22 -15.40
N PHE A 173 6.67 -21.96 -15.53
CA PHE A 173 5.85 -20.77 -15.30
C PHE A 173 5.44 -20.06 -16.60
N ALA A 174 5.57 -20.72 -17.74
CA ALA A 174 5.19 -20.18 -19.03
C ALA A 174 3.69 -19.82 -19.09
N PRO A 175 3.31 -18.78 -19.86
CA PRO A 175 1.91 -18.38 -20.01
C PRO A 175 0.98 -19.54 -20.38
N GLY A 176 -0.20 -19.60 -19.77
CA GLY A 176 -1.21 -20.64 -20.02
C GLY A 176 -0.92 -22.02 -19.42
N ARG A 177 0.27 -22.25 -18.84
CA ARG A 177 0.62 -23.51 -18.18
C ARG A 177 0.11 -23.60 -16.75
N LEU A 178 -0.12 -22.46 -16.11
CA LEU A 178 -0.62 -22.34 -14.76
C LEU A 178 -1.87 -21.46 -14.76
N ARG A 179 -2.88 -21.86 -13.99
CA ARG A 179 -3.92 -20.96 -13.50
C ARG A 179 -3.52 -20.48 -12.12
N VAL A 180 -3.76 -19.20 -11.86
CA VAL A 180 -3.39 -18.57 -10.60
C VAL A 180 -4.64 -18.27 -9.78
N THR A 181 -4.57 -18.52 -8.49
CA THR A 181 -5.54 -18.02 -7.52
C THR A 181 -4.89 -16.98 -6.62
N VAL A 182 -5.57 -15.89 -6.33
CA VAL A 182 -5.21 -14.95 -5.26
C VAL A 182 -6.31 -15.02 -4.21
N ASN A 183 -5.93 -15.29 -2.97
CA ASN A 183 -6.86 -15.45 -1.85
C ASN A 183 -8.02 -16.43 -2.18
N LYS A 184 -7.64 -17.58 -2.77
CA LYS A 184 -8.52 -18.69 -3.19
C LYS A 184 -9.48 -18.40 -4.34
N GLN A 185 -9.34 -17.26 -5.02
CA GLN A 185 -10.13 -16.92 -6.21
C GLN A 185 -9.26 -16.97 -7.46
N PHE A 186 -9.71 -17.65 -8.51
CA PHE A 186 -9.02 -17.66 -9.80
C PHE A 186 -8.98 -16.25 -10.39
N THR A 187 -7.84 -15.92 -10.99
CA THR A 187 -7.57 -14.55 -11.40
C THR A 187 -6.80 -14.46 -12.71
N GLU A 188 -6.87 -13.29 -13.34
CA GLU A 188 -6.16 -12.94 -14.57
C GLU A 188 -4.73 -12.47 -14.29
N GLY A 189 -3.89 -12.47 -15.33
CA GLY A 189 -2.47 -12.08 -15.24
C GLY A 189 -2.21 -10.65 -14.76
N PHE A 190 -3.13 -9.73 -15.04
CA PHE A 190 -3.02 -8.31 -14.65
C PHE A 190 -3.47 -8.01 -13.21
N THR A 191 -3.91 -9.02 -12.45
CA THR A 191 -4.39 -8.79 -11.08
C THR A 191 -3.24 -8.38 -10.16
N LYS A 192 -3.41 -7.22 -9.51
CA LYS A 192 -2.42 -6.67 -8.58
C LYS A 192 -2.26 -7.56 -7.35
N LEU A 193 -1.01 -7.75 -6.95
CA LEU A 193 -0.63 -8.51 -5.76
C LEU A 193 -0.36 -7.57 -4.60
N HIS A 194 -0.76 -7.97 -3.40
CA HIS A 194 -0.62 -7.20 -2.17
C HIS A 194 0.15 -7.98 -1.10
N ASP A 195 0.66 -7.26 -0.11
CA ASP A 195 1.30 -7.88 1.05
C ASP A 195 0.33 -8.73 1.86
N GLY A 196 0.70 -9.99 2.10
CA GLY A 196 -0.09 -11.00 2.80
C GLY A 196 -0.90 -11.92 1.89
N ASP A 197 -0.90 -11.70 0.58
CA ASP A 197 -1.68 -12.51 -0.34
C ASP A 197 -1.26 -13.99 -0.31
N GLU A 198 -2.26 -14.88 -0.36
CA GLU A 198 -2.08 -16.29 -0.62
C GLU A 198 -2.26 -16.54 -2.12
N ILE A 199 -1.18 -16.99 -2.78
CA ILE A 199 -1.13 -17.17 -4.23
C ILE A 199 -1.01 -18.65 -4.54
N GLY A 200 -1.98 -19.21 -5.24
CA GLY A 200 -1.99 -20.61 -5.65
C GLY A 200 -1.62 -20.78 -7.11
N LEU A 201 -0.63 -21.64 -7.39
CA LEU A 201 -0.19 -21.98 -8.75
C LEU A 201 -0.68 -23.38 -9.13
N VAL A 202 -1.71 -23.42 -9.97
CA VAL A 202 -2.41 -24.65 -10.35
C VAL A 202 -2.08 -25.01 -11.80
N PRO A 203 -1.38 -26.13 -12.06
CA PRO A 203 -1.12 -26.55 -13.44
C PRO A 203 -2.38 -26.79 -14.25
N THR A 204 -2.38 -26.37 -15.51
CA THR A 204 -3.49 -26.59 -16.46
C THR A 204 -3.48 -27.98 -17.09
N SER A 205 -2.37 -28.72 -16.96
CA SER A 205 -2.19 -30.08 -17.48
C SER A 205 -1.65 -31.01 -16.40
N PRO A 206 -2.07 -32.30 -16.37
CA PRO A 206 -1.56 -33.28 -15.42
C PRO A 206 -0.08 -33.63 -15.65
N THR A 207 0.47 -33.37 -16.83
CA THR A 207 1.83 -33.73 -17.20
C THR A 207 2.76 -32.52 -17.08
N ALA A 208 3.87 -32.70 -16.36
CA ALA A 208 4.91 -31.68 -16.25
C ALA A 208 5.67 -31.53 -17.58
N PRO A 209 6.09 -30.31 -17.96
CA PRO A 209 7.04 -30.14 -19.06
C PRO A 209 8.39 -30.78 -18.77
N ALA A 210 9.11 -31.10 -19.85
CA ALA A 210 10.52 -31.46 -19.77
C ALA A 210 11.32 -30.26 -19.22
N THR A 211 12.16 -30.53 -18.21
CA THR A 211 13.00 -29.53 -17.56
C THR A 211 14.43 -30.06 -17.43
N PRO A 212 15.16 -30.25 -18.54
CA PRO A 212 16.49 -30.87 -18.52
C PRO A 212 17.53 -30.08 -17.70
N ASP A 213 17.36 -28.75 -17.59
CA ASP A 213 18.30 -27.87 -16.87
C ASP A 213 17.91 -27.58 -15.41
N LEU A 214 16.85 -28.21 -14.89
CA LEU A 214 16.36 -27.99 -13.52
C LEU A 214 17.01 -29.00 -12.57
N LEU A 215 18.24 -28.71 -12.14
CA LEU A 215 19.01 -29.48 -11.15
C LEU A 215 18.82 -28.89 -9.74
#